data_AF-A0AAV3RV71-F1
#
_entry.id   AF-A0AAV3RV71-F1
#
_cell.length_a   1.000
_cell.length_b   1.000
_cell.length_c   1.000
_cell.angle_alpha   90.00
_cell.angle_beta   90.00
_cell.angle_gamma   90.00
#
_symmetry.space_group_name_H-M   'P 1'
#
loop_
_entity.id
_entity.type
_entity.pdbx_description
1 polymer ?
#
loop_
_entity_poly.entity_id
_entity_poly.type
_entity_poly.pdbx_seq_one_letter_code
_entity_poly.pdbx_strand_id
1 'polypeptide(L)' 'MGLCRGDIAIDTCRECLGIASAEITERCPKEKESIIWYEQCMLRYNNISFFGTMATLPGKFMWNANNVPDPD' A
#
# COMPACT_ATOMS: atom_id res chain seq x y z
N MET A 1 -7.29 2.51 7.03
CA MET A 1 -7.54 3.29 5.81
C MET A 1 -7.00 2.50 4.62
N GLY A 2 -7.85 2.19 3.65
CA GLY A 2 -7.45 1.57 2.39
C GLY A 2 -7.51 2.59 1.25
N LEU A 3 -6.50 2.63 0.40
CA LEU A 3 -6.45 3.49 -0.78
C LEU A 3 -6.10 2.62 -1.98
N CYS A 4 -6.78 2.87 -3.10
CA CYS A 4 -6.49 2.24 -4.38
C CYS A 4 -5.93 3.27 -5.35
N ARG A 5 -5.19 2.78 -6.35
CA ARG A 5 -4.80 3.59 -7.50
C ARG A 5 -6.06 4.12 -8.20
N GLY A 6 -6.05 5.36 -8.66
CA GLY A 6 -7.27 6.03 -9.15
C GLY A 6 -7.76 5.56 -10.52
N ASP A 7 -6.93 4.82 -11.25
CA ASP A 7 -7.09 4.43 -12.65
C ASP A 7 -7.35 2.91 -12.84
N ILE A 8 -7.61 2.17 -11.75
CA ILE A 8 -7.91 0.73 -11.82
C ILE A 8 -9.40 0.45 -11.67
N ALA A 9 -9.83 -0.72 -12.14
CA ALA A 9 -11.20 -1.20 -11.96
C ALA A 9 -11.52 -1.45 -10.47
N ILE A 10 -12.79 -1.28 -10.12
CA ILE A 10 -13.27 -1.44 -8.74
C ILE A 10 -13.02 -2.85 -8.19
N ASP A 11 -13.13 -3.88 -9.04
CA ASP A 11 -12.92 -5.27 -8.64
C ASP A 11 -11.44 -5.54 -8.34
N THR A 12 -10.52 -5.02 -9.16
CA THR A 12 -9.07 -5.07 -8.89
C THR A 12 -8.72 -4.37 -7.57
N CYS A 13 -9.35 -3.23 -7.28
CA CYS A 13 -9.17 -2.53 -6.01
C CYS A 13 -9.64 -3.39 -4.81
N ARG A 14 -10.84 -3.98 -4.91
CA ARG A 14 -11.40 -4.84 -3.84
C ARG A 14 -10.54 -6.07 -3.59
N GLU A 15 -10.10 -6.73 -4.66
CA GLU A 15 -9.21 -7.88 -4.59
C GLU A 15 -7.89 -7.51 -3.89
N CYS A 16 -7.24 -6.42 -4.32
CA CYS A 16 -6.00 -5.95 -3.71
C CYS A 16 -6.17 -5.64 -2.21
N LEU A 17 -7.24 -4.92 -1.84
CA LEU A 17 -7.49 -4.60 -0.43
C LEU A 17 -7.79 -5.85 0.40
N GLY A 18 -8.46 -6.86 -0.18
CA GLY A 18 -8.69 -8.15 0.44
C GLY A 18 -7.37 -8.87 0.76
N ILE A 19 -6.50 -9.01 -0.25
CA ILE A 19 -5.16 -9.61 -0.09
C ILE A 19 -4.34 -8.83 0.95
N ALA A 20 -4.28 -7.50 0.82
CA ALA A 20 -3.54 -6.63 1.73
C ALA A 20 -4.02 -6.78 3.18
N SER A 21 -5.33 -6.94 3.39
CA SER A 21 -5.91 -7.12 4.73
C SER A 21 -5.54 -8.45 5.38
N ALA A 22 -5.46 -9.53 4.60
CA ALA A 22 -5.01 -10.83 5.11
C ALA A 22 -3.51 -10.78 5.43
N GLU A 23 -2.68 -10.35 4.46
CA GLU A 23 -1.23 -10.38 4.59
C GLU A 23 -0.70 -9.44 5.69
N ILE A 24 -1.30 -8.27 5.90
CA ILE A 24 -0.84 -7.35 6.94
C ILE A 24 -1.05 -7.94 8.34
N THR A 25 -2.11 -8.73 8.55
CA THR A 25 -2.35 -9.43 9.82
C THR A 25 -1.39 -10.60 10.03
N GLU A 26 -0.99 -11.28 8.95
CA GLU A 26 0.00 -12.36 9.01
C GLU A 26 1.41 -11.82 9.29
N ARG A 27 1.81 -10.76 8.59
CA ARG A 27 3.16 -10.16 8.71
C ARG A 27 3.34 -9.34 9.99
N CYS A 28 2.27 -8.71 10.48
CA CYS A 28 2.30 -7.81 11.63
C CYS A 28 1.23 -8.18 12.68
N PRO A 29 1.26 -9.38 13.27
CA PRO A 29 0.13 -9.94 14.03
C PRO A 29 -0.17 -9.24 15.36
N LYS A 30 0.78 -8.47 15.91
CA LYS A 30 0.64 -7.80 17.22
C LYS A 30 0.90 -6.30 17.16
N GLU A 31 1.11 -5.76 15.95
CA GLU A 31 1.45 -4.36 15.78
C GLU A 31 0.21 -3.49 15.79
N LYS A 32 0.31 -2.36 16.50
CA LYS A 32 -0.75 -1.36 16.61
C LYS A 32 -0.72 -0.34 15.46
N GLU A 33 0.42 -0.25 14.77
CA GLU A 33 0.59 0.51 13.54
C GLU A 33 1.25 -0.38 12.48
N SER A 34 0.65 -0.45 11.31
CA SER A 34 1.18 -1.22 10.19
C SER A 34 0.72 -0.60 8.87
N ILE A 35 1.60 -0.65 7.87
CA ILE A 35 1.28 -0.25 6.51
C ILE A 35 1.80 -1.32 5.55
N ILE A 36 0.98 -1.67 4.57
CA ILE A 36 1.38 -2.51 3.44
C ILE A 36 1.07 -1.78 2.14
N TRP A 37 1.96 -1.92 1.15
CA TRP A 37 1.88 -1.25 -0.14
C TRP A 37 2.07 -2.26 -1.27
N TYR A 38 1.10 -2.28 -2.17
CA TYR A 38 1.15 -2.90 -3.49
C TYR A 38 1.07 -1.82 -4.57
N GLU A 39 1.23 -2.19 -5.84
CA GLU A 39 1.05 -1.23 -6.94
C GLU A 39 -0.39 -0.72 -7.06
N GLN A 40 -1.35 -1.58 -6.77
CA GLN A 40 -2.77 -1.34 -6.98
C GLN A 40 -3.42 -0.68 -5.76
N CYS A 41 -2.91 -0.94 -4.55
CA CYS A 41 -3.49 -0.43 -3.32
C CYS A 41 -2.47 -0.33 -2.17
N MET A 42 -2.82 0.46 -1.16
CA MET A 42 -2.16 0.46 0.14
C MET A 42 -3.18 0.36 1.27
N LEU A 43 -2.78 -0.27 2.37
CA LEU A 43 -3.59 -0.40 3.57
C LEU A 43 -2.78 0.03 4.79
N ARG A 44 -3.31 1.00 5.54
CA ARG A 44 -2.72 1.51 6.79
C ARG A 44 -3.65 1.27 7.98
N TYR A 45 -3.13 0.61 9.00
CA TYR A 45 -3.72 0.54 10.34
C TYR A 45 -2.87 1.37 11.31
N ASN A 46 -3.55 2.07 12.20
CA ASN A 46 -2.93 2.77 13.32
C ASN A 46 -3.98 2.82 14.45
N ASN A 47 -3.53 2.70 15.70
CA ASN A 47 -4.39 2.78 16.88
C ASN A 47 -4.78 4.22 17.25
N ILE A 48 -4.19 5.22 16.59
CA ILE A 48 -4.51 6.63 16.73
C ILE A 48 -5.07 7.14 15.40
N SER A 49 -6.02 8.07 15.44
CA SER A 49 -6.55 8.70 14.22
C SER A 49 -5.46 9.47 13.49
N PHE A 50 -5.35 9.23 12.19
CA PHE A 50 -4.45 9.93 11.27
C PHE A 50 -5.20 10.59 10.11
N PHE A 51 -6.54 10.57 10.14
CA PHE A 51 -7.36 11.19 9.11
C PHE A 51 -7.16 12.71 9.11
N GLY A 52 -6.98 13.29 7.92
CA GLY A 52 -6.74 14.72 7.75
C GLY A 52 -5.36 15.21 8.22
N THR A 53 -4.49 14.32 8.70
CA THR A 53 -3.12 14.66 9.10
C THR A 53 -2.17 14.31 7.97
N MET A 54 -1.45 15.30 7.45
CA MET A 54 -0.42 15.07 6.44
C MET A 54 0.79 14.38 7.06
N ALA A 55 1.15 13.20 6.54
CA ALA A 55 2.38 12.50 6.91
C ALA A 55 3.06 11.97 5.64
N THR A 56 4.35 12.27 5.48
CA THR A 56 5.18 11.73 4.40
C THR A 56 5.85 10.42 4.79
N LEU A 57 5.79 10.03 6.06
CA LEU A 57 6.39 8.82 6.62
C LEU A 57 5.36 7.97 7.39
N PRO A 58 5.58 6.63 7.44
CA PRO A 58 6.58 5.91 6.68
C PRO A 58 6.22 5.86 5.18
N GLY A 59 7.22 6.02 4.31
CA GLY A 59 7.06 5.99 2.85
C GLY A 59 7.75 4.77 2.25
N LYS A 60 7.22 4.23 1.14
CA LYS A 60 7.82 3.12 0.39
C LYS A 60 8.21 3.60 -1.01
N PHE A 61 9.50 3.54 -1.32
CA PHE A 61 10.01 3.77 -2.67
C PHE A 61 10.04 2.46 -3.44
N MET A 62 9.50 2.47 -4.66
CA MET A 62 9.55 1.32 -5.58
C MET A 62 10.29 1.76 -6.84
N TRP A 63 11.44 1.15 -7.07
CA TRP A 63 12.31 1.45 -8.21
C TRP A 63 12.11 0.40 -9.30
N ASN A 64 12.21 0.82 -10.56
CA ASN A 64 12.30 -0.14 -11.65
C ASN A 64 13.66 -0.85 -11.56
N ALA A 65 13.64 -2.18 -11.42
CA ALA A 65 14.85 -3.00 -11.37
C ALA A 65 15.36 -3.40 -12.76
N ASN A 66 14.61 -3.08 -13.82
CA ASN A 66 15.00 -3.38 -15.19
C ASN A 66 16.01 -2.36 -15.71
N ASN A 67 16.93 -2.84 -16.55
CA ASN A 67 17.85 -1.98 -17.28
C ASN A 67 17.10 -1.18 -18.35
N VAL A 68 17.46 0.10 -18.50
CA VAL A 68 17.02 0.92 -19.63
C VAL A 68 18.06 0.73 -20.74
N PRO A 69 17.69 0.15 -21.90
CA PRO A 69 18.60 0.02 -23.03
C PRO A 69 18.97 1.40 -23.58
N ASP A 70 20.16 1.52 -24.16
CA ASP A 70 20.59 2.75 -24.83
C ASP A 70 19.62 3.10 -25.97
N PRO A 71 19.27 4.40 -26.14
CA PRO A 71 18.41 4.83 -27.24
C PRO A 71 19.17 4.74 -28.58
N ASP A 72 18.54 4.14 -29.59
CA ASP A 72 19.00 4.13 -30.99
C ASP A 72 18.91 5.52 -31.65
#